data_AF-A0A2G5TRL1-F1
#
_entry.id   AF-A0A2G5TRL1-F1
#
_cell.length_a   1.000
_cell.length_b   1.000
_cell.length_c   1.000
_cell.angle_alpha   90.00
_cell.angle_beta   90.00
_cell.angle_gamma   90.00
#
_symmetry.space_group_name_H-M   'P 1'
#
loop_
_entity.id
_entity.type
_entity.pdbx_description
1 polymer ?
#
loop_
_entity_poly.entity_id
_entity_poly.type
_entity_poly.pdbx_seq_one_letter_code
_entity_poly.pdbx_strand_id
1 'polypeptide(L)'
;MKLQVYMMVTQIMMVAVATIAIFENRFFLLFAENTFWRHGRKFFYVINYSLALSYFLPTVVQIPDQDLARKEIFKMYPSIIHFDSPSRPIYVVAYDMEIREWIGYRQLISLGIVIVQGATFLILLHFNIWKSTKNMTMSETTLRLQKVFLRAVYMQIAIPATIMIIPQIIMNILGYLYLMSPEMNSISYMLMSVHGVSATLIMLYFHAPYREFCQKVFCKKARILNGIGSNQYVETTASNVVLAG
;
A
#
# COMPACT_ATOMS: atom_id res chain seq x y z
N MET A 1 -3.97 6.89 -22.58
CA MET A 1 -4.59 6.21 -21.43
C MET A 1 -4.13 4.77 -21.20
N LYS A 2 -3.99 3.88 -22.21
CA LYS A 2 -3.63 2.45 -22.01
C LYS A 2 -2.49 2.22 -21.02
N LEU A 3 -1.35 2.89 -21.23
CA LEU A 3 -0.17 2.78 -20.36
C LEU A 3 -0.45 3.25 -18.92
N GLN A 4 -1.23 4.32 -18.75
CA GLN A 4 -1.57 4.85 -17.42
C GLN A 4 -2.39 3.85 -16.61
N VAL A 5 -3.40 3.22 -17.24
CA VAL A 5 -4.22 2.19 -16.57
C VAL A 5 -3.35 0.99 -16.19
N TYR A 6 -2.47 0.56 -17.09
CA TYR A 6 -1.51 -0.51 -16.80
C TYR A 6 -0.64 -0.18 -15.58
N MET A 7 0.03 0.98 -15.58
CA MET A 7 0.89 1.41 -14.47
C MET A 7 0.12 1.49 -13.15
N MET A 8 -1.10 2.03 -13.17
CA MET A 8 -1.96 2.14 -11.98
C MET A 8 -2.26 0.77 -11.36
N VAL A 9 -2.70 -0.19 -12.17
CA VAL A 9 -3.05 -1.54 -11.67
C VAL A 9 -1.81 -2.33 -11.27
N THR A 10 -0.73 -2.23 -12.05
CA THR A 10 0.55 -2.85 -11.70
C THR A 10 1.08 -2.32 -10.37
N GLN A 11 0.97 -1.01 -10.08
CA GLN A 11 1.38 -0.44 -8.79
C GLN A 11 0.65 -1.11 -7.62
N ILE A 12 -0.65 -1.37 -7.73
CA ILE A 12 -1.44 -2.06 -6.70
C ILE A 12 -0.89 -3.48 -6.45
N MET A 13 -0.57 -4.21 -7.53
CA MET A 13 0.04 -5.55 -7.41
C MET A 13 1.44 -5.48 -6.78
N MET A 14 2.24 -4.47 -7.14
CA MET A 14 3.57 -4.26 -6.55
C MET A 14 3.51 -3.96 -5.06
N VAL A 15 2.50 -3.23 -4.59
CA VAL A 15 2.24 -3.01 -3.15
C VAL A 15 1.96 -4.33 -2.43
N ALA A 16 1.17 -5.22 -3.04
CA ALA A 16 0.91 -6.54 -2.47
C ALA A 16 2.20 -7.38 -2.37
N VAL A 17 3.01 -7.43 -3.44
CA VAL A 17 4.31 -8.13 -3.43
C VAL A 17 5.24 -7.55 -2.36
N ALA A 18 5.34 -6.22 -2.26
CA ALA A 18 6.15 -5.55 -1.24
C ALA A 18 5.68 -5.88 0.18
N THR A 19 4.37 -5.96 0.41
CA THR A 19 3.80 -6.31 1.72
C THR A 19 4.20 -7.73 2.14
N ILE A 20 4.09 -8.70 1.23
CA ILE A 20 4.52 -10.08 1.47
C ILE A 20 6.03 -10.15 1.70
N ALA A 21 6.81 -9.40 0.90
CA ALA A 21 8.26 -9.32 1.02
C ALA A 21 8.70 -8.86 2.42
N ILE A 22 7.97 -7.96 3.09
CA ILE A 22 8.31 -7.54 4.46
C ILE A 22 8.20 -8.72 5.43
N PHE A 23 7.12 -9.51 5.38
CA PHE A 23 6.95 -10.66 6.27
C PHE A 23 7.97 -11.76 5.98
N GLU A 24 8.15 -12.10 4.70
CA GLU A 24 9.16 -13.07 4.28
C GLU A 24 10.56 -12.64 4.74
N ASN A 25 10.92 -11.38 4.55
CA ASN A 25 12.26 -10.91 4.87
C ASN A 25 12.53 -10.95 6.38
N ARG A 26 11.50 -10.70 7.21
CA ARG A 26 11.61 -10.85 8.67
C ARG A 26 11.76 -12.29 9.08
N PHE A 27 10.97 -13.19 8.50
CA PHE A 27 11.12 -14.62 8.71
C PHE A 27 12.52 -15.10 8.31
N PHE A 28 13.02 -14.64 7.16
CA PHE A 28 14.35 -14.97 6.66
C PHE A 28 15.45 -14.56 7.64
N LEU A 29 15.50 -13.28 8.02
CA LEU A 29 16.55 -12.76 8.90
C LEU A 29 16.55 -13.39 10.29
N LEU A 30 15.39 -13.78 10.82
CA LEU A 30 15.30 -14.32 12.18
C LEU A 30 15.51 -15.84 12.24
N PHE A 31 15.08 -16.57 11.21
CA PHE A 31 14.94 -18.03 11.30
C PHE A 31 15.45 -18.80 10.09
N ALA A 32 15.58 -18.19 8.92
CA ALA A 32 15.82 -18.92 7.67
C ALA A 32 17.13 -18.57 6.94
N GLU A 33 17.95 -17.67 7.48
CA GLU A 33 19.17 -17.18 6.84
C GLU A 33 20.14 -18.31 6.44
N ASN A 34 20.31 -19.30 7.31
CA ASN A 34 21.19 -20.45 7.11
C ASN A 34 20.48 -21.68 6.52
N THR A 35 19.29 -21.51 5.95
CA THR A 35 18.49 -22.60 5.36
C THR A 35 18.51 -22.54 3.83
N PHE A 36 17.97 -23.58 3.17
CA PHE A 36 17.81 -23.58 1.72
C PHE A 36 16.98 -22.38 1.20
N TRP A 37 16.13 -21.80 2.06
CA TRP A 37 15.27 -20.66 1.72
C TRP A 37 16.06 -19.43 1.24
N ARG A 38 17.35 -19.31 1.59
CA ARG A 38 18.28 -18.30 1.04
C ARG A 38 18.32 -18.28 -0.49
N HIS A 39 18.19 -19.45 -1.12
CA HIS A 39 18.14 -19.58 -2.57
C HIS A 39 16.71 -19.52 -3.08
N GLY A 40 15.77 -20.20 -2.39
CA GLY A 40 14.36 -20.24 -2.75
C GLY A 40 13.70 -18.86 -2.84
N ARG A 41 14.07 -17.93 -1.95
CA ARG A 41 13.51 -16.58 -1.94
C ARG A 41 13.76 -15.78 -3.22
N LYS A 42 14.87 -16.04 -3.92
CA LYS A 42 15.16 -15.37 -5.20
C LYS A 42 14.12 -15.75 -6.25
N PHE A 43 13.85 -17.04 -6.38
CA PHE A 43 12.80 -17.55 -7.27
C PHE A 43 11.43 -17.06 -6.85
N PHE A 44 11.13 -17.08 -5.56
CA PHE A 44 9.89 -16.54 -5.01
C PHE A 44 9.65 -15.09 -5.43
N TYR A 45 10.65 -14.21 -5.33
CA TYR A 45 10.53 -12.82 -5.76
C TYR A 45 10.40 -12.69 -7.27
N VAL A 46 11.21 -13.41 -8.06
CA VAL A 46 11.12 -13.38 -9.53
C VAL A 46 9.72 -13.77 -9.99
N ILE A 47 9.15 -14.82 -9.43
CA ILE A 47 7.79 -15.27 -9.75
C ILE A 47 6.76 -14.21 -9.38
N ASN A 48 6.78 -13.69 -8.15
CA ASN A 48 5.79 -12.71 -7.70
C ASN A 48 5.86 -11.40 -8.50
N TYR A 49 7.05 -10.88 -8.78
CA TYR A 49 7.20 -9.69 -9.62
C TYR A 49 6.77 -9.94 -11.06
N SER A 50 7.10 -11.10 -11.63
CA SER A 50 6.66 -11.45 -13.00
C SER A 50 5.14 -11.54 -13.07
N LEU A 51 4.49 -12.20 -12.10
CA LEU A 51 3.04 -12.28 -12.02
C LEU A 51 2.39 -10.91 -11.84
N ALA A 52 2.95 -10.03 -10.99
CA ALA A 52 2.45 -8.69 -10.79
C ALA A 52 2.52 -7.83 -12.07
N LEU A 53 3.60 -7.96 -12.84
CA LEU A 53 3.77 -7.27 -14.13
C LEU A 53 2.84 -7.86 -15.20
N SER A 54 2.69 -9.18 -15.26
CA SER A 54 1.88 -9.84 -16.28
C SER A 54 0.38 -9.79 -16.01
N TYR A 55 -0.04 -9.61 -14.75
CA TYR A 55 -1.42 -9.71 -14.28
C TYR A 55 -2.43 -8.96 -15.16
N PHE A 56 -2.11 -7.71 -15.52
CA PHE A 56 -3.06 -6.84 -16.22
C PHE A 56 -2.84 -6.77 -17.74
N LEU A 57 -1.79 -7.42 -18.27
CA LEU A 57 -1.48 -7.40 -19.71
C LEU A 57 -2.66 -7.89 -20.58
N PRO A 58 -3.35 -9.02 -20.26
CA PRO A 58 -4.46 -9.48 -21.08
C PRO A 58 -5.58 -8.44 -21.20
N THR A 59 -5.90 -7.77 -20.08
CA THR A 59 -6.92 -6.72 -20.06
C THR A 59 -6.51 -5.54 -20.94
N VAL A 60 -5.24 -5.12 -20.90
CA VAL A 60 -4.75 -3.97 -21.68
C VAL A 60 -4.78 -4.24 -23.18
N VAL A 61 -4.45 -5.46 -23.59
CA VAL A 61 -4.50 -5.90 -24.99
C VAL A 61 -5.94 -5.92 -25.52
N GLN A 62 -6.90 -6.30 -24.66
CA GLN A 62 -8.32 -6.39 -24.99
C GLN A 62 -9.10 -5.08 -24.83
N ILE A 63 -8.44 -3.96 -24.51
CA ILE A 63 -9.12 -2.66 -24.39
C ILE A 63 -9.81 -2.31 -25.72
N PRO A 64 -11.13 -2.11 -25.73
CA PRO A 64 -11.92 -1.90 -26.94
C PRO A 64 -11.73 -0.51 -27.55
N ASP A 65 -12.28 -0.35 -28.75
CA ASP A 65 -12.48 0.97 -29.37
C ASP A 65 -13.31 1.88 -28.45
N GLN A 66 -12.81 3.09 -28.20
CA GLN A 66 -13.38 3.96 -27.16
C GLN A 66 -14.69 4.62 -27.57
N ASP A 67 -14.97 4.77 -28.87
CA ASP A 67 -16.22 5.38 -29.32
C ASP A 67 -17.38 4.40 -29.18
N LEU A 68 -17.16 3.15 -29.60
CA LEU A 68 -18.12 2.07 -29.38
C LEU A 68 -18.31 1.80 -27.87
N ALA A 69 -17.20 1.69 -27.13
CA ALA A 69 -17.25 1.33 -25.71
C ALA A 69 -17.99 2.37 -24.86
N ARG A 70 -17.77 3.67 -25.10
CA ARG A 70 -18.51 4.74 -24.40
C ARG A 70 -20.00 4.70 -24.73
N LYS A 71 -20.35 4.49 -26.00
CA LYS A 71 -21.75 4.38 -26.42
C LYS A 71 -22.49 3.27 -25.66
N GLU A 72 -21.87 2.11 -25.49
CA GLU A 72 -22.47 0.99 -24.74
C GLU A 72 -22.51 1.26 -23.23
N ILE A 73 -21.45 1.80 -22.64
CA ILE A 73 -21.42 2.15 -21.22
C ILE A 73 -22.48 3.21 -20.87
N PHE A 74 -22.72 4.20 -21.72
CA PHE A 74 -23.72 5.25 -21.49
C PHE A 74 -25.16 4.74 -21.58
N LYS A 75 -25.41 3.66 -22.33
CA LYS A 75 -26.71 2.97 -22.29
C LYS A 75 -26.90 2.21 -20.98
N MET A 76 -25.85 1.55 -20.48
CA MET A 76 -25.90 0.76 -19.25
C MET A 76 -25.94 1.64 -17.99
N TYR A 77 -25.20 2.75 -18.00
CA TYR A 77 -25.09 3.70 -16.89
C TYR A 77 -25.35 5.12 -17.38
N PRO A 78 -26.60 5.51 -17.66
CA PRO A 78 -26.92 6.85 -18.14
C PRO A 78 -26.49 7.95 -17.16
N SER A 79 -26.43 7.61 -15.86
CA SER A 79 -25.98 8.52 -14.81
C SER A 79 -24.59 9.06 -15.06
N ILE A 80 -23.67 8.34 -15.73
CA ILE A 80 -22.27 8.79 -15.82
C ILE A 80 -21.98 9.69 -17.01
N ILE A 81 -22.94 9.89 -17.92
CA ILE A 81 -22.76 10.67 -19.16
C ILE A 81 -22.29 12.09 -18.86
N HIS A 82 -22.79 12.71 -17.78
CA HIS A 82 -22.44 14.08 -17.40
C HIS A 82 -20.98 14.24 -16.94
N PHE A 83 -20.26 13.15 -16.69
CA PHE A 83 -18.83 13.16 -16.39
C PHE A 83 -17.96 13.08 -17.66
N ASP A 84 -18.52 12.73 -18.82
CA ASP A 84 -17.79 12.69 -20.10
C ASP A 84 -17.70 14.10 -20.71
N SER A 85 -16.51 14.48 -21.19
CA SER A 85 -16.33 15.71 -21.96
C SER A 85 -15.19 15.57 -22.97
N PRO A 86 -15.15 16.39 -24.03
CA PRO A 86 -14.02 16.36 -24.98
C PRO A 86 -12.66 16.55 -24.31
N SER A 87 -12.60 17.33 -23.23
CA SER A 87 -11.38 17.56 -22.44
C SER A 87 -11.00 16.42 -21.51
N ARG A 88 -11.99 15.60 -21.09
CA ARG A 88 -11.88 14.54 -20.09
C ARG A 88 -12.79 13.38 -20.49
N PRO A 89 -12.44 12.64 -21.57
CA PRO A 89 -13.27 11.54 -22.02
C PRO A 89 -13.17 10.38 -21.02
N ILE A 90 -14.31 9.76 -20.73
CA ILE A 90 -14.38 8.55 -19.93
C ILE A 90 -13.66 7.44 -20.67
N TYR A 91 -12.70 6.83 -19.99
CA TYR A 91 -11.90 5.76 -20.56
C TYR A 91 -12.46 4.40 -20.14
N VAL A 92 -12.94 3.63 -21.12
CA VAL A 92 -13.59 2.34 -20.88
C VAL A 92 -12.57 1.22 -21.04
N VAL A 93 -12.32 0.49 -19.95
CA VAL A 93 -11.38 -0.64 -19.92
C VAL A 93 -12.04 -1.92 -20.43
N ALA A 94 -13.27 -2.19 -20.00
CA ALA A 94 -14.10 -3.30 -20.45
C ALA A 94 -15.56 -2.97 -20.20
N TYR A 95 -16.44 -3.40 -21.11
CA TYR A 95 -17.89 -3.26 -20.98
C TYR A 95 -18.62 -4.59 -21.27
N ASP A 96 -18.00 -5.44 -22.09
CA ASP A 96 -18.44 -6.81 -22.36
C ASP A 96 -18.46 -7.67 -21.07
N MET A 97 -19.52 -8.46 -20.92
CA MET A 97 -19.75 -9.26 -19.72
C MET A 97 -18.68 -10.35 -19.55
N GLU A 98 -18.33 -11.05 -20.63
CA GLU A 98 -17.35 -12.14 -20.60
C GLU A 98 -15.96 -11.62 -20.20
N ILE A 99 -15.52 -10.51 -20.82
CA ILE A 99 -14.24 -9.87 -20.48
C ILE A 99 -14.22 -9.44 -19.00
N ARG A 100 -15.32 -8.88 -18.50
CA ARG A 100 -15.45 -8.47 -17.09
C ARG A 100 -15.38 -9.65 -16.12
N GLU A 101 -16.01 -10.77 -16.44
CA GLU A 101 -15.94 -11.99 -15.63
C GLU A 101 -14.50 -12.53 -15.57
N TRP A 102 -13.81 -12.59 -16.70
CA TRP A 102 -12.40 -12.99 -16.74
C TRP A 102 -11.49 -12.06 -15.92
N ILE A 103 -11.74 -10.75 -15.92
CA ILE A 103 -11.04 -9.80 -15.03
C ILE A 103 -11.34 -10.14 -13.57
N GLY A 104 -12.60 -10.40 -13.23
CA GLY A 104 -13.04 -10.79 -11.88
C GLY A 104 -12.36 -12.06 -11.38
N TYR A 105 -12.30 -13.12 -12.20
CA TYR A 105 -11.62 -14.37 -11.82
C TYR A 105 -10.12 -14.16 -11.58
N ARG A 106 -9.44 -13.41 -12.46
CA ARG A 106 -8.02 -13.07 -12.25
C ARG A 106 -7.81 -12.30 -10.95
N GLN A 107 -8.70 -11.36 -10.64
CA GLN A 107 -8.66 -10.58 -9.41
C GLN A 107 -8.84 -11.46 -8.16
N LEU A 108 -9.81 -12.38 -8.16
CA LEU A 108 -10.04 -13.32 -7.06
C LEU A 108 -8.86 -14.27 -6.84
N ILE A 109 -8.32 -14.84 -7.92
CA ILE A 109 -7.14 -15.71 -7.85
C ILE A 109 -5.94 -14.95 -7.28
N SER A 110 -5.67 -13.74 -7.78
CA SER A 110 -4.58 -12.89 -7.30
C SER A 110 -4.73 -12.57 -5.81
N LEU A 111 -5.93 -12.16 -5.38
CA LEU A 111 -6.21 -11.88 -3.97
C LEU A 111 -6.01 -13.13 -3.10
N GLY A 112 -6.48 -14.29 -3.56
CA GLY A 112 -6.29 -15.56 -2.87
C GLY A 112 -4.81 -15.92 -2.69
N ILE A 113 -4.00 -15.76 -3.76
CA ILE A 113 -2.55 -15.98 -3.70
C ILE A 113 -1.89 -15.06 -2.67
N VAL A 114 -2.23 -13.77 -2.67
CA VAL A 114 -1.68 -12.79 -1.72
C VAL A 114 -2.04 -13.14 -0.28
N ILE A 115 -3.30 -13.51 -0.03
CA ILE A 115 -3.76 -13.93 1.31
C ILE A 115 -3.02 -15.18 1.77
N VAL A 116 -2.91 -16.20 0.92
CA VAL A 116 -2.22 -17.45 1.26
C VAL A 116 -0.75 -17.19 1.55
N GLN A 117 -0.03 -16.49 0.69
CA GLN A 117 1.40 -16.17 0.91
C GLN A 117 1.60 -15.35 2.19
N GLY A 118 0.78 -14.32 2.40
CA GLY A 118 0.80 -13.50 3.60
C GLY A 118 0.58 -14.33 4.87
N ALA A 119 -0.46 -15.17 4.87
CA ALA A 119 -0.77 -16.07 5.97
C ALA A 119 0.35 -17.07 6.24
N THR A 120 0.97 -17.65 5.19
CA THR A 120 2.09 -18.58 5.34
C THR A 120 3.25 -17.94 6.11
N PHE A 121 3.75 -16.77 5.68
CA PHE A 121 4.88 -16.14 6.37
C PHE A 121 4.50 -15.62 7.76
N LEU A 122 3.28 -15.13 7.95
CA LEU A 122 2.77 -14.76 9.26
C LEU A 122 2.76 -15.94 10.24
N ILE A 123 2.23 -17.09 9.82
CA ILE A 123 2.16 -18.31 10.63
C ILE A 123 3.57 -18.83 10.93
N LEU A 124 4.45 -18.91 9.93
CA LEU A 124 5.83 -19.34 10.11
C LEU A 124 6.57 -18.43 11.11
N LEU A 125 6.42 -17.12 10.97
CA LEU A 125 7.04 -16.14 11.85
C LEU A 125 6.53 -16.32 13.29
N HIS A 126 5.20 -16.38 13.48
CA HIS A 126 4.58 -16.57 14.79
C HIS A 126 5.03 -17.87 15.47
N PHE A 127 4.99 -18.98 14.73
CA PHE A 127 5.38 -20.29 15.24
C PHE A 127 6.85 -20.34 15.66
N ASN A 128 7.77 -19.77 14.87
CA ASN A 128 9.19 -19.78 15.20
C ASN A 128 9.53 -18.86 16.39
N ILE A 129 8.85 -17.72 16.56
CA ILE A 129 8.97 -16.87 17.75
C ILE A 129 8.49 -17.62 18.99
N TRP A 130 7.33 -18.29 18.90
CA TRP A 130 6.78 -19.08 19.99
C TRP A 130 7.74 -20.19 20.41
N LYS A 131 8.28 -20.94 19.43
CA LYS A 131 9.28 -22.00 19.67
C LYS A 131 10.55 -21.46 20.31
N SER A 132 11.07 -20.31 19.84
CA SER A 132 12.27 -19.68 20.41
C SER A 132 12.05 -19.17 21.84
N THR A 133 10.84 -18.74 22.15
CA THR A 133 10.45 -18.37 23.52
C THR A 133 10.44 -19.60 24.44
N LYS A 134 9.85 -20.72 23.99
CA LYS A 134 9.73 -21.94 24.78
C LYS A 134 11.10 -22.59 25.04
N ASN A 135 11.98 -22.59 24.04
CA ASN A 135 13.26 -23.29 24.11
C ASN A 135 14.39 -22.43 24.69
N MET A 136 14.11 -21.17 25.10
CA MET A 136 15.08 -20.22 25.65
C MET A 136 16.41 -20.14 24.86
N THR A 137 16.35 -20.30 23.54
CA THR A 137 17.54 -20.31 22.66
C THR A 137 18.20 -18.94 22.54
N MET A 138 17.63 -17.91 23.18
CA MET A 138 18.02 -16.51 23.14
C MET A 138 17.88 -15.94 24.56
N SER A 139 18.73 -14.97 24.91
CA SER A 139 18.63 -14.30 26.22
C SER A 139 17.28 -13.58 26.38
N GLU A 140 16.81 -13.44 27.62
CA GLU A 140 15.53 -12.79 27.91
C GLU A 140 15.46 -11.36 27.37
N THR A 141 16.56 -10.62 27.47
CA THR A 141 16.67 -9.23 26.96
C THR A 141 16.51 -9.19 25.44
N THR A 142 17.20 -10.07 24.70
CA THR A 142 17.10 -10.14 23.24
C THR A 142 15.70 -10.59 22.81
N LEU A 143 15.12 -11.60 23.46
CA LEU A 143 13.75 -12.05 23.17
C LEU A 143 12.72 -10.95 23.40
N ARG A 144 12.84 -10.19 24.49
CA ARG A 144 11.96 -9.05 24.77
C ARG A 144 12.06 -7.99 23.66
N LEU A 145 13.27 -7.63 23.25
CA LEU A 145 13.48 -6.66 22.18
C LEU A 145 12.87 -7.14 20.85
N GLN A 146 13.09 -8.40 20.50
CA GLN A 146 12.52 -9.01 19.28
C GLN A 146 10.99 -9.00 19.31
N LYS A 147 10.35 -9.34 20.43
CA LYS A 147 8.88 -9.31 20.56
C LYS A 147 8.30 -7.90 20.39
N VAL A 148 8.93 -6.90 21.00
CA VAL A 148 8.49 -5.49 20.86
C VAL A 148 8.64 -5.04 19.41
N PHE A 149 9.77 -5.35 18.79
CA PHE A 149 10.01 -5.03 17.39
C PHE A 149 9.02 -5.71 16.45
N LEU A 150 8.78 -7.01 16.62
CA LEU A 150 7.82 -7.76 15.82
C LEU A 150 6.40 -7.26 16.00
N ARG A 151 5.99 -6.89 17.23
CA ARG A 151 4.71 -6.23 17.48
C ARG A 151 4.58 -4.93 16.69
N ALA A 152 5.63 -4.10 16.68
CA ALA A 152 5.65 -2.87 15.87
C ALA A 152 5.53 -3.18 14.36
N VAL A 153 6.25 -4.18 13.86
CA VAL A 153 6.16 -4.62 12.46
C VAL A 153 4.77 -5.15 12.11
N TYR A 154 4.17 -5.97 12.97
CA TYR A 154 2.81 -6.47 12.77
C TYR A 154 1.81 -5.32 12.70
N MET A 155 1.89 -4.33 13.59
CA MET A 155 1.01 -3.16 13.54
C MET A 155 1.27 -2.29 12.30
N GLN A 156 2.54 -2.15 11.89
CA GLN A 156 2.94 -1.43 10.68
C GLN A 156 2.32 -2.01 9.41
N ILE A 157 2.08 -3.32 9.37
CA ILE A 157 1.55 -3.97 8.19
C ILE A 157 0.04 -4.18 8.31
N ALA A 158 -0.44 -4.62 9.47
CA ALA A 158 -1.86 -4.93 9.68
C ALA A 158 -2.75 -3.69 9.47
N ILE A 159 -2.34 -2.53 9.98
CA ILE A 159 -3.17 -1.31 9.87
C ILE A 159 -3.34 -0.87 8.40
N PRO A 160 -2.26 -0.65 7.61
CA PRO A 160 -2.41 -0.27 6.21
C PRO A 160 -3.02 -1.37 5.34
N ALA A 161 -2.69 -2.65 5.61
CA ALA A 161 -3.29 -3.77 4.89
C ALA A 161 -4.80 -3.84 5.15
N THR A 162 -5.27 -3.58 6.36
CA THR A 162 -6.71 -3.56 6.69
C THR A 162 -7.42 -2.44 5.93
N ILE A 163 -6.84 -1.24 5.87
CA ILE A 163 -7.35 -0.10 5.09
C ILE A 163 -7.48 -0.45 3.60
N MET A 164 -6.60 -1.30 3.08
CA MET A 164 -6.61 -1.70 1.67
C MET A 164 -7.51 -2.92 1.39
N ILE A 165 -7.43 -3.97 2.21
CA ILE A 165 -8.09 -5.27 2.00
C ILE A 165 -9.60 -5.16 2.24
N ILE A 166 -10.06 -4.41 3.24
CA ILE A 166 -11.50 -4.32 3.55
C ILE A 166 -12.28 -3.73 2.35
N PRO A 167 -11.93 -2.55 1.80
CA PRO A 167 -12.58 -2.04 0.60
C PRO A 167 -12.48 -3.02 -0.57
N GLN A 168 -11.33 -3.68 -0.75
CA GLN A 168 -11.12 -4.66 -1.82
C GLN A 168 -12.07 -5.86 -1.70
N ILE A 169 -12.26 -6.43 -0.51
CA ILE A 169 -13.19 -7.56 -0.29
C ILE A 169 -14.63 -7.11 -0.60
N ILE A 170 -15.05 -5.97 -0.08
CA ILE A 170 -16.38 -5.40 -0.35
C ILE A 170 -16.57 -5.21 -1.86
N MET A 171 -15.55 -4.70 -2.55
CA MET A 171 -15.60 -4.52 -3.99
C MET A 171 -15.81 -5.81 -4.76
N ASN A 172 -15.09 -6.87 -4.38
CA ASN A 172 -15.23 -8.18 -5.02
C ASN A 172 -16.62 -8.78 -4.79
N ILE A 173 -17.14 -8.72 -3.57
CA ILE A 173 -18.47 -9.26 -3.23
C ILE A 173 -19.56 -8.51 -3.99
N LEU A 174 -19.60 -7.18 -3.88
CA LEU A 174 -20.61 -6.37 -4.56
C LEU A 174 -20.48 -6.43 -6.08
N GLY A 175 -19.24 -6.53 -6.60
CA GLY A 175 -18.98 -6.73 -8.02
C GLY A 175 -19.54 -8.06 -8.53
N TYR A 176 -19.35 -9.15 -7.79
CA TYR A 176 -19.88 -10.48 -8.15
C TYR A 176 -21.41 -10.53 -8.07
N LEU A 177 -22.02 -9.79 -7.14
CA LEU A 177 -23.47 -9.65 -7.03
C LEU A 177 -24.07 -8.66 -8.04
N TYR A 178 -23.26 -8.05 -8.92
CA TYR A 178 -23.68 -7.02 -9.87
C TYR A 178 -24.32 -5.78 -9.22
N LEU A 179 -24.01 -5.52 -7.95
CA LEU A 179 -24.56 -4.39 -7.17
C LEU A 179 -23.64 -3.15 -7.19
N MET A 180 -22.53 -3.22 -7.90
CA MET A 180 -21.51 -2.16 -7.92
C MET A 180 -21.78 -1.13 -9.01
N SER A 181 -21.96 0.13 -8.64
CA SER A 181 -22.00 1.25 -9.59
C SER A 181 -20.59 1.81 -9.88
N PRO A 182 -20.37 2.49 -11.02
CA PRO A 182 -19.10 3.17 -11.30
C PRO A 182 -18.69 4.21 -10.24
N GLU A 183 -19.67 4.89 -9.64
CA GLU A 183 -19.48 5.86 -8.57
C GLU A 183 -18.98 5.18 -7.28
N MET A 184 -19.60 4.05 -6.91
CA MET A 184 -19.16 3.23 -5.76
C MET A 184 -17.74 2.72 -5.94
N ASN A 185 -17.40 2.22 -7.14
CA ASN A 185 -16.04 1.79 -7.47
C ASN A 185 -15.01 2.92 -7.24
N SER A 186 -15.34 4.14 -7.66
CA SER A 186 -14.47 5.31 -7.51
C SER A 186 -14.24 5.66 -6.04
N ILE A 187 -15.30 5.63 -5.21
CA ILE A 187 -15.20 5.84 -3.77
C ILE A 187 -14.33 4.75 -3.11
N SER A 188 -14.52 3.49 -3.50
CA SER A 188 -13.69 2.39 -2.97
C SER A 188 -12.21 2.57 -3.29
N TYR A 189 -11.85 2.94 -4.51
CA TYR A 189 -10.45 3.24 -4.86
C TYR A 189 -9.89 4.44 -4.09
N MET A 190 -10.70 5.47 -3.84
CA MET A 190 -10.30 6.60 -2.99
C MET A 190 -9.99 6.15 -1.56
N LEU A 191 -10.86 5.33 -0.95
CA LEU A 191 -10.61 4.75 0.38
C LEU A 191 -9.35 3.89 0.39
N MET A 192 -9.15 3.06 -0.63
CA MET A 192 -7.93 2.27 -0.76
C MET A 192 -6.69 3.15 -0.82
N SER A 193 -6.71 4.29 -1.52
CA SER A 193 -5.55 5.17 -1.68
C SER A 193 -4.94 5.68 -0.36
N VAL A 194 -5.75 5.74 0.71
CA VAL A 194 -5.33 6.18 2.06
C VAL A 194 -4.28 5.25 2.68
N HIS A 195 -4.17 3.99 2.23
CA HIS A 195 -3.21 3.03 2.76
C HIS A 195 -1.74 3.51 2.69
N GLY A 196 -1.37 4.30 1.67
CA GLY A 196 0.02 4.75 1.50
C GLY A 196 0.44 5.76 2.58
N VAL A 197 -0.44 6.73 2.87
CA VAL A 197 -0.23 7.70 3.95
C VAL A 197 -0.26 7.00 5.30
N SER A 198 -1.22 6.09 5.52
CA SER A 198 -1.28 5.35 6.77
C SER A 198 -0.04 4.48 6.99
N ALA A 199 0.46 3.77 5.97
CA ALA A 199 1.68 2.98 6.06
C ALA A 199 2.90 3.81 6.48
N THR A 200 3.01 5.02 5.93
CA THR A 200 4.10 5.94 6.26
C THR A 200 3.98 6.45 7.71
N LEU A 201 2.79 6.93 8.09
CA LEU A 201 2.55 7.46 9.44
C LEU A 201 2.74 6.39 10.52
N ILE A 202 2.24 5.17 10.29
CA ILE A 202 2.38 4.05 11.22
C ILE A 202 3.84 3.61 11.32
N MET A 203 4.58 3.59 10.21
CA MET A 203 6.03 3.32 10.23
C MET A 203 6.77 4.35 11.10
N LEU A 204 6.51 5.65 10.88
CA LEU A 204 7.11 6.71 11.69
C LEU A 204 6.70 6.60 13.16
N TYR A 205 5.44 6.25 13.45
CA TYR A 205 4.93 6.16 14.80
C TYR A 205 5.50 4.98 15.59
N PHE A 206 5.58 3.78 15.01
CA PHE A 206 5.97 2.59 15.78
C PHE A 206 7.48 2.38 15.89
N HIS A 207 8.28 2.89 14.94
CA HIS A 207 9.72 2.62 14.91
C HIS A 207 10.55 3.75 15.55
N ALA A 208 11.15 3.46 16.70
CA ALA A 208 11.95 4.42 17.47
C ALA A 208 13.05 5.14 16.66
N PRO A 209 13.85 4.45 15.80
CA PRO A 209 14.89 5.13 15.02
C PRO A 209 14.34 6.22 14.10
N TYR A 210 13.15 5.99 13.53
CA TYR A 210 12.48 6.97 12.67
C TYR A 210 11.92 8.14 13.46
N ARG A 211 11.29 7.88 14.63
CA ARG A 211 10.82 8.95 15.52
C ARG A 211 11.97 9.85 15.96
N GLU A 212 13.08 9.27 16.40
CA GLU A 212 14.26 10.01 16.85
C GLU A 212 14.88 10.85 15.73
N PHE A 213 14.95 10.30 14.51
CA PHE A 213 15.41 11.04 13.34
C PHE A 213 14.48 12.23 13.04
N CYS A 214 13.17 12.00 12.97
CA CYS A 214 12.19 13.06 12.73
C CYS A 214 12.26 14.14 13.83
N GLN A 215 12.36 13.76 15.10
CA GLN A 215 12.55 14.70 16.20
C GLN A 215 13.83 15.52 16.01
N LYS A 216 14.96 14.90 15.65
CA LYS A 216 16.22 15.63 15.39
C LYS A 216 16.08 16.63 14.23
N VAL A 217 15.40 16.27 13.16
CA VAL A 217 15.22 17.16 11.99
C VAL A 217 14.23 18.28 12.30
N PHE A 218 13.04 17.95 12.80
CA PHE A 218 11.95 18.91 12.97
C PHE A 218 12.07 19.73 14.26
N CYS A 219 12.57 19.18 15.37
CA CYS A 219 12.76 19.94 16.60
C CYS A 219 14.01 20.85 16.54
N LYS A 220 15.08 20.47 15.81
CA LYS A 220 16.18 21.41 15.53
C LYS A 220 15.71 22.56 14.63
N LYS A 221 14.91 22.27 13.60
CA LYS A 221 14.38 23.29 12.68
C LYS A 221 13.39 24.23 13.39
N ALA A 222 12.53 23.72 14.26
CA ALA A 222 11.65 24.55 15.10
C ALA A 222 12.47 25.46 16.04
N ARG A 223 13.53 24.94 16.66
CA ARG A 223 14.41 25.73 17.53
C ARG A 223 15.20 26.81 16.77
N ILE A 224 15.64 26.53 15.54
CA ILE A 224 16.31 27.51 14.67
C ILE A 224 15.31 28.58 14.19
N LEU A 225 14.12 28.19 13.74
CA LEU A 225 13.09 29.15 13.30
C LEU A 225 12.62 30.06 14.44
N ASN A 226 12.43 29.50 15.64
CA ASN A 226 12.09 30.29 16.82
C ASN A 226 13.24 31.23 17.24
N GLY A 227 14.50 30.82 17.06
CA GLY A 227 15.68 31.64 17.34
C GLY A 227 15.91 32.78 16.34
N ILE A 228 15.62 32.57 15.06
CA ILE A 228 15.69 33.62 14.02
C ILE A 228 14.56 34.64 14.24
N GLY A 229 13.34 34.16 14.52
CA GLY A 229 12.21 35.03 14.86
C GLY A 229 12.49 35.91 16.07
N SER A 230 13.04 35.35 17.16
CA SER A 230 13.39 36.13 18.35
C SER A 230 14.48 37.17 18.08
N ASN A 231 15.49 36.85 17.27
CA ASN A 231 16.58 37.80 16.96
C ASN A 231 16.10 38.96 16.07
N GLN A 232 15.25 38.71 15.08
CA GLN A 232 14.66 39.79 14.25
C GLN A 232 13.75 40.72 15.07
N TYR A 233 12.96 40.18 16.01
CA TYR A 233 12.16 41.00 16.92
C TYR A 233 13.05 41.89 17.80
N VAL A 234 14.12 41.35 18.37
CA VAL A 234 15.05 42.12 19.23
C VAL A 234 15.76 43.22 18.44
N GLU A 235 16.25 42.95 17.23
CA GLU A 235 16.90 43.96 16.37
C GLU A 235 15.95 45.09 15.92
N THR A 236 14.70 44.76 15.62
CA THR A 236 13.67 45.74 15.24
C THR A 236 13.32 46.63 16.43
N THR A 237 13.19 46.04 17.62
CA THR A 237 12.87 46.79 18.85
C THR A 237 14.04 47.69 19.26
N ALA A 238 15.28 47.21 19.16
CA ALA A 238 16.48 47.99 19.46
C ALA A 238 16.66 49.18 18.49
N SER A 239 16.42 48.98 17.19
CA SER A 239 16.50 50.07 16.20
C SER A 239 15.44 51.15 16.42
N ASN A 240 14.23 50.77 16.84
CA ASN A 240 13.16 51.72 17.13
C ASN A 240 13.39 52.56 18.39
N VAL A 241 14.13 52.04 19.39
CA VAL A 241 14.49 52.80 20.59
C VAL A 241 15.61 53.82 20.29
N VAL A 242 16.55 53.49 19.40
CA VAL A 242 17.65 54.40 19.02
C VAL A 242 17.17 55.57 18.15
N LEU A 243 16.09 55.41 17.39
CA LEU A 243 15.50 56.48 16.57
C LEU A 243 14.53 57.40 17.35
N ALA A 244 14.22 57.07 18.60
CA ALA A 244 13.24 57.80 19.43
C ALA A 244 13.88 58.62 20.56
N GLY A 245 15.21 58.71 20.63
CA GLY A 245 15.97 59.56 21.56
C GLY A 245 16.74 60.65 20.82
#